data_AF-A0A3C0FNX6-F1
#
_entry.id   AF-A0A3C0FNX6-F1
#
_cell.length_a   1.000
_cell.length_b   1.000
_cell.length_c   1.000
_cell.angle_alpha   90.00
_cell.angle_beta   90.00
_cell.angle_gamma   90.00
#
_symmetry.space_group_name_H-M   'P 1'
#
loop_
_entity.id
_entity.type
_entity.pdbx_description
1 polymer ?
#
loop_
_entity_poly.entity_id
_entity_poly.type
_entity_poly.pdbx_seq_one_letter_code
_entity_poly.pdbx_strand_id
1 'polypeptide(L)'
;MSLIPPYPEMERHVRKTRLVMVWESVWPCLIPALSIGLLVVGLTLTGTFELLPATGHIMLLSVLSVAVMIAVVAPWRNFKMPTRRDVLHRIEIDNRLDNNPLQSLEDHIPETDDPLTSYLWQRQLGLHEAALSKLRLSRPLPAITRVDRFGLTAIPVLLLFVGLMTGADHVTERFSKAFSPLQRLGAADFTATLWVTPPAYTGQIPRILQFSSLSEQNDSNSASEATGDIMAVQVPVGATLDGSISSIWAPTLTTPGGEKSFTESSENSYVLSTAIDQPGLWRISVWGNDRLTLDIELLADKVPSLSFISPPSVTRRDHVRLDYVASDDYGLASLDLVITPAAEQDLIEQYGPIEQVVIDLKGDAGGTSSTGSTGGSTANSAGAMPTRIDGPRFVDLVAHPWAGLPVNIQMVSRDNADQPGESDIRSLILPEREFSHPVAQKLIAIRRGLLRYPDRALEMHQAMLPVLFAPQAFNGHLGVFLTLSVAENRLSANLHDRDTHQDVAGLLWHIAEEIERGSYGIAERNLMEAEERLLEALANPDVTEREIAQLIDEYRQA
;
A
#
# COMPACT_ATOMS: atom_id res chain seq x y z
N MET A 1 -12.79 -48.61 81.12
CA MET A 1 -11.35 -48.79 80.78
C MET A 1 -11.22 -50.21 80.27
N SER A 2 -11.01 -50.39 78.96
CA SER A 2 -11.15 -51.67 78.26
C SER A 2 -10.07 -52.68 78.68
N LEU A 3 -10.46 -53.70 79.44
CA LEU A 3 -9.59 -54.81 79.84
C LEU A 3 -9.82 -56.04 78.94
N ILE A 4 -9.55 -55.89 77.64
CA ILE A 4 -9.38 -57.02 76.72
C ILE A 4 -8.15 -56.67 75.85
N PRO A 5 -7.16 -57.57 75.70
CA PRO A 5 -5.95 -57.29 74.92
C PRO A 5 -6.31 -56.95 73.45
N PRO A 6 -5.65 -55.97 72.81
CA PRO A 6 -5.85 -55.73 71.39
C PRO A 6 -5.31 -56.94 70.64
N TYR A 7 -6.16 -57.71 69.97
CA TYR A 7 -5.71 -58.79 69.09
C TYR A 7 -5.10 -58.16 67.82
N PRO A 8 -3.75 -58.05 67.70
CA PRO A 8 -3.12 -57.24 66.65
C PRO A 8 -3.33 -57.84 65.26
N GLU A 9 -3.48 -59.18 65.20
CA GLU A 9 -3.78 -59.90 63.97
C GLU A 9 -5.19 -59.53 63.46
N MET A 10 -6.19 -59.53 64.34
CA MET A 10 -7.55 -59.12 64.01
C MET A 10 -7.59 -57.68 63.49
N GLU A 11 -6.93 -56.73 64.17
CA GLU A 11 -6.89 -55.33 63.73
C GLU A 11 -6.24 -55.14 62.37
N ARG A 12 -5.19 -55.91 62.05
CA ARG A 12 -4.53 -55.88 60.73
C ARG A 12 -5.48 -56.37 59.64
N HIS A 13 -6.24 -57.44 59.90
CA HIS A 13 -7.24 -57.95 58.96
C HIS A 13 -8.41 -56.97 58.79
N VAL A 14 -8.92 -56.39 59.88
CA VAL A 14 -9.96 -55.36 59.84
C VAL A 14 -9.51 -54.14 59.03
N ARG A 15 -8.28 -53.66 59.22
CA ARG A 15 -7.76 -52.51 58.46
C ARG A 15 -7.65 -52.80 56.96
N LYS A 16 -7.13 -53.99 56.59
CA LYS A 16 -7.02 -54.39 55.19
C LYS A 16 -8.39 -54.59 54.54
N THR A 17 -9.32 -55.27 55.20
CA THR A 17 -10.68 -55.45 54.69
C THR A 17 -11.42 -54.12 54.59
N ARG A 18 -11.21 -53.19 55.53
CA ARG A 18 -11.73 -51.82 55.43
C ARG A 18 -11.20 -51.09 54.20
N LEU A 19 -9.91 -51.17 53.91
CA LEU A 19 -9.32 -50.58 52.69
C LEU A 19 -9.94 -51.19 51.42
N VAL A 20 -10.13 -52.52 51.40
CA VAL A 20 -10.79 -53.22 50.29
C VAL A 20 -12.23 -52.74 50.12
N MET A 21 -13.02 -52.65 51.19
CA MET A 21 -14.41 -52.17 51.13
C MET A 21 -14.52 -50.70 50.72
N VAL A 22 -13.61 -49.85 51.19
CA VAL A 22 -13.54 -48.45 50.76
C VAL A 22 -13.25 -48.38 49.27
N TRP A 23 -12.27 -49.16 48.79
CA TRP A 23 -11.97 -49.25 47.37
C TRP A 23 -13.16 -49.78 46.55
N GLU A 24 -13.84 -50.84 47.02
CA GLU A 24 -15.06 -51.39 46.40
C GLU A 24 -16.24 -50.42 46.38
N SER A 25 -16.28 -49.46 47.31
CA SER A 25 -17.33 -48.43 47.37
C SER A 25 -16.99 -47.20 46.53
N VAL A 26 -15.71 -46.82 46.47
CA VAL A 26 -15.20 -45.69 45.70
C VAL A 26 -15.12 -46.01 44.21
N TRP A 27 -14.67 -47.21 43.85
CA TRP A 27 -14.47 -47.62 42.46
C TRP A 27 -15.75 -47.51 41.60
N PRO A 28 -16.93 -48.00 42.04
CA PRO A 28 -18.21 -47.77 41.34
C PRO A 28 -18.61 -46.31 41.18
N CYS A 29 -18.23 -45.45 42.14
CA CYS A 29 -18.53 -44.03 42.08
C CYS A 29 -17.66 -43.30 41.05
N LEU A 30 -16.46 -43.81 40.77
CA LEU A 30 -15.54 -43.25 39.79
C LEU A 30 -15.83 -43.70 38.36
N ILE A 31 -16.38 -44.91 38.15
CA ILE A 31 -16.63 -45.47 36.81
C ILE A 31 -17.48 -44.54 35.92
N PRO A 32 -18.63 -44.00 36.35
CA PRO A 32 -19.47 -43.13 35.51
C PRO A 32 -18.77 -41.81 35.12
N ALA A 33 -18.01 -41.23 36.04
CA ALA A 33 -17.26 -40.00 35.77
C ALA A 33 -16.13 -40.26 34.77
N LEU A 34 -15.41 -41.39 34.93
CA LEU A 34 -14.33 -41.80 34.03
C LEU A 34 -14.89 -42.15 32.65
N SER A 35 -16.02 -42.87 32.56
CA SER A 35 -16.61 -43.25 31.28
C SER A 35 -17.08 -42.05 30.46
N ILE A 36 -17.71 -41.05 31.09
CA ILE A 36 -18.13 -39.83 30.41
C ILE A 36 -16.92 -38.97 30.07
N GLY A 37 -15.94 -38.83 30.97
CA GLY A 37 -14.68 -38.12 30.70
C GLY A 37 -13.99 -38.68 29.46
N LEU A 38 -13.92 -40.00 29.38
CA LEU A 38 -13.31 -40.71 28.26
C LEU A 38 -14.15 -40.61 26.98
N LEU A 39 -15.47 -40.49 27.10
CA LEU A 39 -16.37 -40.18 25.97
C LEU A 39 -16.13 -38.78 25.43
N VAL A 40 -15.94 -37.76 26.29
CA VAL A 40 -15.61 -36.39 25.85
C VAL A 40 -14.33 -36.43 25.03
N VAL A 41 -13.29 -37.05 25.58
CA VAL A 41 -11.98 -37.16 24.95
C VAL A 41 -12.09 -37.93 23.63
N GLY A 42 -12.84 -39.03 23.59
CA GLY A 42 -13.09 -39.76 22.35
C GLY A 42 -13.80 -38.91 21.29
N LEU A 43 -14.83 -38.15 21.66
CA LEU A 43 -15.55 -37.25 20.75
C LEU A 43 -14.68 -36.07 20.27
N THR A 44 -13.82 -35.51 21.11
CA THR A 44 -12.89 -34.44 20.71
C THR A 44 -11.85 -34.97 19.74
N LEU A 45 -11.21 -36.10 20.04
CA LEU A 45 -10.19 -36.70 19.17
C LEU A 45 -10.77 -37.19 17.84
N THR A 46 -12.01 -37.66 17.80
CA THR A 46 -12.65 -38.08 16.53
C THR A 46 -13.06 -36.89 15.65
N GLY A 47 -13.06 -35.65 16.17
CA GLY A 47 -13.44 -34.46 15.41
C GLY A 47 -14.94 -34.28 15.25
N THR A 48 -15.77 -34.99 16.03
CA THR A 48 -17.24 -34.89 15.96
C THR A 48 -17.76 -33.46 16.14
N PHE A 49 -17.07 -32.64 16.93
CA PHE A 49 -17.39 -31.24 17.13
C PHE A 49 -17.18 -30.37 15.88
N GLU A 50 -16.35 -30.78 14.92
CA GLU A 50 -16.09 -30.04 13.67
C GLU A 50 -17.22 -30.22 12.65
N LEU A 51 -17.90 -31.37 12.66
CA LEU A 51 -19.04 -31.65 11.78
C LEU A 51 -20.32 -30.89 12.17
N LEU A 52 -20.38 -30.36 13.40
CA LEU A 52 -21.56 -29.71 13.93
C LEU A 52 -21.52 -28.19 13.68
N PRO A 53 -22.64 -27.55 13.29
CA PRO A 53 -22.75 -26.11 13.26
C PRO A 53 -22.50 -25.52 14.66
N ALA A 54 -22.11 -24.24 14.74
CA ALA A 54 -21.66 -23.61 16.00
C ALA A 54 -22.68 -23.75 17.16
N THR A 55 -23.98 -23.65 16.87
CA THR A 55 -25.06 -23.87 17.86
C THR A 55 -25.13 -25.31 18.34
N GLY A 56 -24.99 -26.28 17.42
CA GLY A 56 -24.97 -27.71 17.73
C GLY A 56 -23.75 -28.09 18.60
N HIS A 57 -22.60 -27.46 18.33
CA HIS A 57 -21.40 -27.63 19.16
C HIS A 57 -21.65 -27.18 20.61
N ILE A 58 -22.21 -25.98 20.81
CA ILE A 58 -22.50 -25.46 22.16
C ILE A 58 -23.52 -26.32 22.89
N MET A 59 -24.58 -26.74 22.20
CA MET A 59 -25.61 -27.60 22.78
C MET A 59 -25.02 -28.94 23.24
N LEU A 60 -24.19 -29.58 22.41
CA LEU A 60 -23.56 -30.85 22.74
C LEU A 60 -22.60 -30.71 23.94
N LEU A 61 -21.78 -29.65 23.97
CA LEU A 61 -20.86 -29.37 25.08
C LEU A 61 -21.62 -29.10 26.39
N SER A 62 -22.73 -28.37 26.33
CA SER A 62 -23.60 -28.11 27.48
C SER A 62 -24.21 -29.40 28.04
N VAL A 63 -24.78 -30.25 27.17
CA VAL A 63 -25.36 -31.54 27.57
C VAL A 63 -24.31 -32.44 28.21
N LEU A 64 -23.12 -32.50 27.62
CA LEU A 64 -22.02 -33.32 28.12
C LEU A 64 -21.49 -32.79 29.46
N SER A 65 -21.41 -31.47 29.64
CA SER A 65 -21.03 -30.83 30.90
C SER A 65 -22.02 -31.18 32.02
N VAL A 66 -23.32 -31.11 31.75
CA VAL A 66 -24.38 -31.51 32.69
C VAL A 66 -24.29 -33.00 33.01
N ALA A 67 -24.02 -33.85 32.01
CA ALA A 67 -23.86 -35.29 32.22
C ALA A 67 -22.66 -35.62 33.12
N VAL A 68 -21.51 -34.95 32.93
CA VAL A 68 -20.34 -35.06 33.83
C VAL A 68 -20.72 -34.66 35.25
N MET A 69 -21.40 -33.52 35.42
CA MET A 69 -21.82 -33.03 36.73
C MET A 69 -22.73 -34.04 37.45
N ILE A 70 -23.72 -34.60 36.77
CA ILE A 70 -24.63 -35.62 37.34
C ILE A 70 -23.84 -36.89 37.71
N ALA A 71 -22.93 -37.35 36.85
CA ALA A 71 -22.14 -38.55 37.08
C ALA A 71 -21.15 -38.44 38.23
N VAL A 72 -20.64 -37.23 38.52
CA VAL A 72 -19.81 -36.97 39.70
C VAL A 72 -20.67 -36.81 40.96
N VAL A 73 -21.78 -36.07 40.90
CA VAL A 73 -22.54 -35.74 42.12
C VAL A 73 -23.42 -36.91 42.59
N ALA A 74 -24.08 -37.62 41.68
CA ALA A 74 -25.09 -38.61 42.07
C ALA A 74 -24.52 -39.83 42.84
N PRO A 75 -23.41 -40.46 42.43
CA PRO A 75 -22.84 -41.59 43.17
C PRO A 75 -22.26 -41.17 44.53
N TRP A 76 -21.63 -39.99 44.56
CA TRP A 76 -20.98 -39.47 45.77
C TRP A 76 -21.99 -39.02 46.84
N ARG A 77 -23.18 -38.55 46.42
CA ARG A 77 -24.26 -38.22 47.37
C ARG A 77 -24.80 -39.42 48.14
N ASN A 78 -24.76 -40.61 47.52
CA ASN A 78 -25.22 -41.86 48.13
C ASN A 78 -24.08 -42.65 48.79
N PHE A 79 -22.88 -42.09 48.88
CA PHE A 79 -21.72 -42.74 49.47
C PHE A 79 -21.89 -42.90 50.98
N LYS A 80 -21.84 -44.15 51.45
CA LYS A 80 -21.84 -44.48 52.88
C LYS A 80 -20.50 -45.10 53.23
N MET A 81 -19.82 -44.53 54.23
CA MET A 81 -18.54 -45.07 54.68
C MET A 81 -18.76 -46.39 55.43
N PRO A 82 -18.05 -47.49 55.07
CA PRO A 82 -18.21 -48.77 55.75
C PRO A 82 -17.93 -48.65 57.26
N THR A 83 -18.89 -49.08 58.08
CA THR A 83 -18.72 -49.06 59.54
C THR A 83 -17.87 -50.25 59.99
N ARG A 84 -17.28 -50.16 61.18
CA ARG A 84 -16.45 -51.26 61.72
C ARG A 84 -17.25 -52.57 61.84
N ARG A 85 -18.55 -52.48 62.15
CA ARG A 85 -19.47 -53.63 62.20
C ARG A 85 -19.64 -54.28 60.82
N ASP A 86 -19.79 -53.49 59.76
CA ASP A 86 -19.91 -54.02 58.39
C ASP A 86 -18.64 -54.79 57.96
N VAL A 87 -17.47 -54.28 58.35
CA VAL A 87 -16.18 -54.93 58.07
C VAL A 87 -16.08 -56.29 58.77
N LEU A 88 -16.47 -56.37 60.05
CA LEU A 88 -16.44 -57.60 60.83
C LEU A 88 -17.43 -58.63 60.28
N HIS A 89 -18.67 -58.21 60.04
CA HIS A 89 -19.71 -59.05 59.47
C HIS A 89 -19.30 -59.63 58.10
N ARG A 90 -18.59 -58.86 57.27
CA ARG A 90 -18.05 -59.38 56.01
C ARG A 90 -16.95 -60.42 56.22
N ILE A 91 -16.04 -60.19 57.16
CA ILE A 91 -14.98 -61.16 57.48
C ILE A 91 -15.62 -62.47 57.97
N GLU A 92 -16.69 -62.39 58.75
CA GLU A 92 -17.45 -63.56 59.23
C GLU A 92 -18.10 -64.34 58.08
N ILE A 93 -18.78 -63.65 57.15
CA ILE A 93 -19.39 -64.27 55.97
C ILE A 93 -18.34 -64.91 55.06
N ASP A 94 -17.25 -64.21 54.75
CA ASP A 94 -16.22 -64.70 53.83
C ASP A 94 -15.47 -65.91 54.41
N ASN A 95 -15.35 -65.99 55.74
CA ASN A 95 -14.73 -67.12 56.45
C ASN A 95 -15.72 -68.21 56.87
N ARG A 96 -17.02 -68.06 56.55
CA ARG A 96 -18.11 -68.97 56.92
C ARG A 96 -18.16 -69.25 58.42
N LEU A 97 -18.06 -68.19 59.22
CA LEU A 97 -18.18 -68.26 60.66
C LEU A 97 -19.66 -68.20 61.06
N ASP A 98 -20.14 -69.23 61.74
CA ASP A 98 -21.50 -69.26 62.27
C ASP A 98 -21.60 -68.38 63.54
N ASN A 99 -22.75 -67.70 63.72
CA ASN A 99 -23.11 -66.94 64.93
C ASN A 99 -22.23 -65.71 65.26
N ASN A 100 -21.67 -65.02 64.27
CA ASN A 100 -20.99 -63.71 64.39
C ASN A 100 -19.97 -63.60 65.55
N PRO A 101 -18.95 -64.47 65.58
CA PRO A 101 -18.01 -64.56 66.69
C PRO A 101 -17.16 -63.30 66.87
N LEU A 102 -16.82 -62.58 65.80
CA LEU A 102 -15.98 -61.37 65.88
C LEU A 102 -16.77 -60.19 66.43
N GLN A 103 -18.05 -60.09 66.08
CA GLN A 103 -18.94 -59.09 66.68
C GLN A 103 -19.16 -59.35 68.17
N SER A 104 -19.26 -60.63 68.59
CA SER A 104 -19.40 -61.01 70.00
C SER A 104 -18.14 -60.71 70.83
N LEU A 105 -16.94 -60.76 70.23
CA LEU A 105 -15.68 -60.39 70.91
C LEU A 105 -15.60 -58.88 71.25
N GLU A 106 -16.37 -58.05 70.54
CA GLU A 106 -16.45 -56.60 70.79
C GLU A 106 -17.61 -56.23 71.72
N ASP A 107 -18.49 -57.18 72.01
CA ASP A 107 -19.60 -56.97 72.92
C ASP A 107 -19.13 -57.03 74.37
N HIS A 108 -19.84 -56.33 75.24
CA HIS A 108 -19.54 -56.28 76.65
C HIS A 108 -20.80 -56.56 77.46
N ILE A 109 -20.68 -57.49 78.40
CA ILE A 109 -21.74 -57.69 79.38
C ILE A 109 -21.63 -56.55 80.41
N PRO A 110 -22.76 -55.95 80.84
CA PRO A 110 -22.76 -55.01 81.96
C PRO A 110 -22.20 -55.66 83.24
N GLU A 111 -21.45 -54.90 84.04
CA GLU A 111 -20.85 -55.39 85.28
C GLU A 111 -21.93 -56.04 86.18
N THR A 112 -21.84 -57.35 86.37
CA THR A 112 -22.79 -58.17 87.12
C THR A 112 -22.04 -59.00 88.15
N ASP A 113 -22.53 -59.07 89.38
CA ASP A 113 -21.90 -59.77 90.51
C ASP A 113 -22.05 -61.32 90.48
N ASP A 114 -22.69 -61.88 89.45
CA ASP A 114 -22.94 -63.32 89.33
C ASP A 114 -21.72 -64.06 88.74
N PRO A 115 -21.07 -64.97 89.51
CA PRO A 115 -19.89 -65.70 89.05
C PRO A 115 -20.22 -66.71 87.93
N LEU A 116 -21.46 -67.18 87.81
CA LEU A 116 -21.84 -68.14 86.77
C LEU A 116 -21.91 -67.48 85.39
N THR A 117 -22.54 -66.30 85.32
CA THR A 117 -22.69 -65.52 84.07
C THR A 117 -21.33 -65.09 83.52
N SER A 118 -20.41 -64.64 84.38
CA SER A 118 -19.05 -64.28 83.98
C SER A 118 -18.23 -65.48 83.49
N TYR A 119 -18.36 -66.65 84.13
CA TYR A 119 -17.71 -67.89 83.68
C TYR A 119 -18.21 -68.35 82.31
N LEU A 120 -19.52 -68.32 82.07
CA LEU A 120 -20.11 -68.69 80.78
C LEU A 120 -19.67 -67.74 79.66
N TRP A 121 -19.61 -66.44 79.94
CA TRP A 121 -19.10 -65.44 79.00
C TRP A 121 -17.62 -65.65 78.66
N GLN A 122 -16.77 -65.87 79.66
CA GLN A 122 -15.35 -66.16 79.43
C GLN A 122 -15.14 -67.44 78.61
N ARG A 123 -15.93 -68.48 78.88
CA ARG A 123 -15.88 -69.72 78.10
C ARG A 123 -16.30 -69.49 76.65
N GLN A 124 -17.34 -68.68 76.42
CA GLN A 124 -17.80 -68.31 75.09
C GLN A 124 -16.74 -67.49 74.33
N LEU A 125 -16.08 -66.55 75.02
CA LEU A 125 -15.00 -65.74 74.46
C LEU A 125 -13.82 -66.62 73.98
N GLY A 126 -13.42 -67.60 74.79
CA GLY A 126 -12.36 -68.55 74.43
C GLY A 126 -12.70 -69.44 73.23
N LEU A 127 -13.98 -69.80 73.04
CA LEU A 127 -14.43 -70.51 71.83
C LEU A 127 -14.33 -69.62 70.58
N HIS A 128 -14.60 -68.34 70.71
CA HIS A 128 -14.51 -67.36 69.62
C HIS A 128 -13.05 -66.97 69.29
N GLU A 129 -12.16 -66.92 70.27
CA GLU A 129 -10.72 -66.69 70.04
C GLU A 129 -10.08 -67.78 69.16
N ALA A 130 -10.48 -69.04 69.32
CA ALA A 130 -9.99 -70.13 68.48
C ALA A 130 -10.30 -69.92 66.98
N ALA A 131 -11.37 -69.17 66.67
CA ALA A 131 -11.73 -68.82 65.29
C ALA A 131 -10.81 -67.76 64.68
N LEU A 132 -10.11 -66.93 65.48
CA LEU A 132 -9.18 -65.91 65.00
C LEU A 132 -7.99 -66.52 64.24
N SER A 133 -7.50 -67.68 64.71
CA SER A 133 -6.33 -68.37 64.13
C SER A 133 -6.52 -68.85 62.68
N LYS A 134 -7.77 -68.94 62.21
CA LYS A 134 -8.12 -69.46 60.88
C LYS A 134 -8.64 -68.37 59.94
N LEU A 135 -8.55 -67.09 60.31
CA LEU A 135 -9.04 -65.98 59.50
C LEU A 135 -8.27 -65.82 58.19
N ARG A 136 -9.00 -65.78 57.08
CA ARG A 136 -8.50 -65.41 55.76
C ARG A 136 -8.93 -63.98 55.41
N LEU A 137 -8.08 -63.32 54.63
CA LEU A 137 -8.38 -61.98 54.10
C LEU A 137 -9.45 -62.06 53.00
N SER A 138 -10.45 -61.18 53.09
CA SER A 138 -11.46 -60.98 52.06
C SER A 138 -10.83 -60.58 50.73
N ARG A 139 -11.28 -61.20 49.62
CA ARG A 139 -10.86 -60.85 48.26
C ARG A 139 -11.72 -59.71 47.71
N PRO A 140 -11.14 -58.78 46.92
CA PRO A 140 -11.91 -57.71 46.30
C PRO A 140 -12.92 -58.28 45.30
N LEU A 141 -14.17 -57.82 45.36
CA LEU A 141 -15.23 -58.12 44.40
C LEU A 141 -15.15 -57.16 43.21
N PRO A 142 -15.12 -57.65 41.95
CA PRO A 142 -15.16 -56.78 40.79
C PRO A 142 -16.53 -56.11 40.66
N ALA A 143 -16.57 -54.80 40.87
CA ALA A 143 -17.84 -54.06 40.89
C ALA A 143 -18.33 -53.61 39.51
N ILE A 144 -17.55 -53.83 38.45
CA ILE A 144 -17.86 -53.35 37.09
C ILE A 144 -19.16 -53.94 36.53
N THR A 145 -19.44 -55.22 36.84
CA THR A 145 -20.66 -55.92 36.42
C THR A 145 -21.92 -55.42 37.11
N ARG A 146 -21.78 -54.71 38.24
CA ARG A 146 -22.90 -54.16 39.02
C ARG A 146 -23.33 -52.78 38.51
N VAL A 147 -22.37 -52.00 38.02
CA VAL A 147 -22.61 -50.64 37.50
C VAL A 147 -23.08 -50.68 36.05
N ASP A 148 -22.53 -51.61 35.26
CA ASP A 148 -22.78 -51.65 33.82
C ASP A 148 -23.34 -53.02 33.39
N ARG A 149 -24.67 -53.16 33.50
CA ARG A 149 -25.40 -54.38 33.08
C ARG A 149 -25.39 -54.58 31.57
N PHE A 150 -25.25 -53.50 30.79
CA PHE A 150 -25.40 -53.51 29.34
C PHE A 150 -24.07 -53.38 28.57
N GLY A 151 -22.94 -53.17 29.27
CA GLY A 151 -21.62 -53.02 28.66
C GLY A 151 -21.37 -51.65 28.02
N LEU A 152 -22.13 -50.62 28.41
CA LEU A 152 -22.05 -49.27 27.84
C LEU A 152 -20.69 -48.60 28.09
N THR A 153 -19.94 -49.03 29.10
CA THR A 153 -18.58 -48.56 29.40
C THR A 153 -17.56 -48.92 28.33
N ALA A 154 -17.85 -49.89 27.46
CA ALA A 154 -16.99 -50.24 26.33
C ALA A 154 -17.04 -49.18 25.20
N ILE A 155 -18.16 -48.45 25.05
CA ILE A 155 -18.35 -47.49 23.97
C ILE A 155 -17.36 -46.32 24.06
N PRO A 156 -17.18 -45.65 25.22
CA PRO A 156 -16.16 -44.61 25.36
C PRO A 156 -14.76 -45.13 25.05
N VAL A 157 -14.40 -46.32 25.55
CA VAL A 157 -13.06 -46.91 25.35
C VAL A 157 -12.78 -47.14 23.87
N LEU A 158 -13.78 -47.64 23.14
CA LEU A 158 -13.71 -47.78 21.69
C LEU A 158 -13.57 -46.43 20.99
N LEU A 159 -14.37 -45.42 21.36
CA LEU A 159 -14.29 -44.08 20.78
C LEU A 159 -12.94 -43.41 21.04
N LEU A 160 -12.36 -43.57 22.23
CA LEU A 160 -11.02 -43.09 22.53
C LEU A 160 -9.97 -43.80 21.68
N PHE A 161 -10.07 -45.13 21.51
CA PHE A 161 -9.15 -45.88 20.66
C PHE A 161 -9.23 -45.44 19.19
N VAL A 162 -10.45 -45.29 18.66
CA VAL A 162 -10.67 -44.78 17.30
C VAL A 162 -10.14 -43.36 17.17
N GLY A 163 -10.47 -42.49 18.12
CA GLY A 163 -10.00 -41.10 18.14
C GLY A 163 -8.49 -40.98 18.17
N LEU A 164 -7.80 -41.82 18.95
CA LEU A 164 -6.33 -41.88 18.97
C LEU A 164 -5.77 -42.34 17.62
N MET A 165 -6.39 -43.31 16.95
CA MET A 165 -5.94 -43.77 15.63
C MET A 165 -6.18 -42.73 14.53
N THR A 166 -7.31 -42.01 14.58
CA THR A 166 -7.67 -41.03 13.54
C THR A 166 -7.07 -39.64 13.76
N GLY A 167 -6.76 -39.28 15.01
CA GLY A 167 -6.45 -37.91 15.41
C GLY A 167 -5.10 -37.72 16.09
N ALA A 168 -4.22 -38.73 16.09
CA ALA A 168 -2.91 -38.67 16.76
C ALA A 168 -2.05 -37.45 16.38
N ASP A 169 -2.11 -37.04 15.12
CA ASP A 169 -1.25 -35.97 14.60
C ASP A 169 -1.77 -34.55 14.93
N HIS A 170 -3.06 -34.40 15.28
CA HIS A 170 -3.72 -33.10 15.48
C HIS A 170 -4.42 -32.98 16.84
N VAL A 171 -3.93 -33.71 17.86
CA VAL A 171 -4.55 -33.76 19.19
C VAL A 171 -4.70 -32.35 19.77
N THR A 172 -3.62 -31.56 19.76
CA THR A 172 -3.60 -30.19 20.32
C THR A 172 -4.61 -29.26 19.67
N GLU A 173 -4.70 -29.28 18.34
CA GLU A 173 -5.63 -28.43 17.58
C GLU A 173 -7.09 -28.86 17.76
N ARG A 174 -7.37 -30.16 17.80
CA ARG A 174 -8.73 -30.66 18.03
C ARG A 174 -9.22 -30.31 19.43
N PHE A 175 -8.34 -30.36 20.44
CA PHE A 175 -8.66 -29.91 21.78
C PHE A 175 -8.89 -28.40 21.85
N SER A 176 -8.05 -27.58 21.23
CA SER A 176 -8.25 -26.13 21.24
C SER A 176 -9.56 -25.75 20.54
N LYS A 177 -9.84 -26.31 19.36
CA LYS A 177 -11.06 -26.08 18.58
C LYS A 177 -12.33 -26.55 19.31
N ALA A 178 -12.28 -27.64 20.08
CA ALA A 178 -13.43 -28.16 20.82
C ALA A 178 -13.81 -27.27 22.03
N PHE A 179 -12.84 -26.64 22.69
CA PHE A 179 -13.10 -25.79 23.86
C PHE A 179 -13.20 -24.28 23.53
N SER A 180 -13.13 -23.89 22.25
CA SER A 180 -13.31 -22.50 21.77
C SER A 180 -14.58 -22.28 20.91
N PRO A 181 -15.79 -22.72 21.35
CA PRO A 181 -16.99 -22.63 20.52
C PRO A 181 -17.40 -21.18 20.18
N LEU A 182 -17.04 -20.21 21.03
CA LEU A 182 -17.32 -18.79 20.81
C LEU A 182 -16.55 -18.21 19.63
N GLN A 183 -15.35 -18.73 19.33
CA GLN A 183 -14.53 -18.27 18.22
C GLN A 183 -15.15 -18.64 16.86
N ARG A 184 -15.89 -19.75 16.80
CA ARG A 184 -16.66 -20.16 15.61
C ARG A 184 -17.94 -19.34 15.41
N LEU A 185 -18.57 -18.88 16.49
CA LEU A 185 -19.72 -17.96 16.37
C LEU A 185 -19.28 -16.63 15.75
N GLY A 186 -18.12 -16.11 16.16
CA GLY A 186 -17.56 -14.89 15.59
C GLY A 186 -17.01 -15.05 14.16
N ALA A 187 -16.81 -16.28 13.68
CA ALA A 187 -16.33 -16.61 12.33
C ALA A 187 -17.49 -16.66 11.32
N ALA A 188 -18.44 -15.74 11.43
CA ALA A 188 -19.43 -15.52 10.39
C ALA A 188 -18.76 -15.15 9.06
N ASP A 189 -19.45 -15.42 7.95
CA ASP A 189 -19.01 -15.04 6.61
C ASP A 189 -18.57 -13.58 6.60
N PHE A 190 -17.26 -13.39 6.49
CA PHE A 190 -16.61 -12.09 6.43
C PHE A 190 -16.00 -11.98 5.04
N THR A 191 -16.59 -11.13 4.22
CA THR A 191 -15.97 -10.74 2.95
C THR A 191 -15.74 -9.24 2.98
N ALA A 192 -14.49 -8.87 2.74
CA ALA A 192 -14.05 -7.49 2.70
C ALA A 192 -13.43 -7.22 1.34
N THR A 193 -14.03 -6.31 0.58
CA THR A 193 -13.43 -5.75 -0.62
C THR A 193 -12.96 -4.35 -0.28
N LEU A 194 -11.65 -4.20 -0.15
CA LEU A 194 -11.01 -2.90 0.06
C LEU A 194 -10.41 -2.46 -1.26
N TRP A 195 -10.40 -1.17 -1.54
CA TRP A 195 -9.61 -0.62 -2.63
C TRP A 195 -8.90 0.64 -2.15
N VAL A 196 -7.65 0.75 -2.56
CA VAL A 196 -6.84 1.93 -2.32
C VAL A 196 -6.92 2.76 -3.57
N THR A 197 -7.42 3.99 -3.44
CA THR A 197 -7.52 4.95 -4.53
C THR A 197 -6.35 5.94 -4.40
N PRO A 198 -5.34 5.87 -5.29
CA PRO A 198 -4.27 6.85 -5.34
C PRO A 198 -4.81 8.26 -5.64
N PRO A 199 -4.12 9.32 -5.19
CA PRO A 199 -4.51 10.69 -5.48
C PRO A 199 -4.35 11.02 -6.96
N ALA A 200 -5.12 11.99 -7.44
CA ALA A 200 -5.24 12.32 -8.86
C ALA A 200 -3.90 12.64 -9.55
N TYR A 201 -2.95 13.26 -8.83
CA TYR A 201 -1.65 13.63 -9.38
C TYR A 201 -0.80 12.43 -9.82
N THR A 202 -1.02 11.26 -9.22
CA THR A 202 -0.26 10.04 -9.55
C THR A 202 -0.67 9.40 -10.87
N GLY A 203 -1.87 9.71 -11.38
CA GLY A 203 -2.43 9.07 -12.57
C GLY A 203 -2.63 7.54 -12.45
N GLN A 204 -2.49 6.97 -11.26
CA GLN A 204 -2.59 5.52 -11.03
C GLN A 204 -4.03 5.05 -10.87
N ILE A 205 -4.31 3.82 -11.30
CA ILE A 205 -5.62 3.20 -11.14
C ILE A 205 -5.83 2.68 -9.70
N PRO A 206 -7.08 2.66 -9.20
CA PRO A 206 -7.37 2.08 -7.88
C PRO A 206 -6.96 0.61 -7.78
N ARG A 207 -6.30 0.25 -6.68
CA ARG A 207 -5.85 -1.12 -6.42
C ARG A 207 -6.83 -1.83 -5.49
N ILE A 208 -7.47 -2.88 -5.99
CA ILE A 208 -8.43 -3.68 -5.22
C ILE A 208 -7.70 -4.75 -4.41
N LEU A 209 -7.99 -4.81 -3.11
CA LEU A 209 -7.57 -5.81 -2.15
C LEU A 209 -8.82 -6.62 -1.75
N GLN A 210 -8.98 -7.80 -2.36
CA GLN A 210 -10.12 -8.67 -2.08
C GLN A 210 -9.74 -9.68 -0.99
N PHE A 211 -10.56 -9.75 0.05
CA PHE A 211 -10.43 -10.71 1.13
C PHE A 211 -11.73 -11.47 1.30
N SER A 212 -11.66 -12.79 1.14
CA SER A 212 -12.78 -13.69 1.43
C SER A 212 -12.28 -14.74 2.40
N SER A 213 -12.67 -14.66 3.68
CA SER A 213 -12.47 -15.77 4.59
C SER A 213 -13.65 -16.74 4.43
N LEU A 214 -13.70 -17.42 3.28
CA LEU A 214 -14.59 -18.55 3.10
C LEU A 214 -14.01 -19.69 3.95
N SER A 215 -14.74 -20.13 4.97
CA SER A 215 -14.37 -21.30 5.76
C SER A 215 -14.16 -22.48 4.82
N GLU A 216 -12.93 -22.95 4.71
CA GLU A 216 -12.50 -23.97 3.75
C GLU A 216 -13.39 -25.22 3.82
N GLN A 217 -14.02 -25.55 2.69
CA GLN A 217 -14.34 -26.92 2.35
C GLN A 217 -13.73 -27.23 0.99
N ASN A 218 -12.62 -27.98 1.05
CA ASN A 218 -11.91 -28.68 -0.03
C ASN A 218 -11.44 -27.83 -1.21
N ASP A 219 -10.15 -27.46 -1.20
CA ASP A 219 -9.25 -27.98 -2.24
C ASP A 219 -7.79 -27.88 -1.80
N SER A 220 -7.12 -29.04 -1.80
CA SER A 220 -5.69 -29.18 -1.62
C SER A 220 -4.98 -28.63 -2.87
N ASN A 221 -4.63 -27.34 -2.83
CA ASN A 221 -3.42 -26.75 -3.40
C ASN A 221 -3.49 -25.23 -3.29
N SER A 222 -3.10 -24.68 -2.15
CA SER A 222 -2.33 -23.44 -2.02
C SER A 222 -1.98 -23.26 -0.55
N ALA A 223 -0.70 -23.07 -0.29
CA ALA A 223 -0.15 -22.79 1.03
C ALA A 223 -0.77 -21.52 1.63
N SER A 224 -1.29 -21.61 2.86
CA SER A 224 -0.75 -20.94 4.04
C SER A 224 -1.85 -20.87 5.11
N GLU A 225 -1.91 -21.88 5.98
CA GLU A 225 -2.55 -21.71 7.30
C GLU A 225 -1.70 -20.73 8.11
N ALA A 226 -2.12 -19.46 8.18
CA ALA A 226 -1.54 -18.50 9.11
C ALA A 226 -2.61 -17.52 9.62
N THR A 227 -2.79 -17.57 10.93
CA THR A 227 -3.42 -16.56 11.79
C THR A 227 -2.98 -15.14 11.40
N GLY A 228 -3.92 -14.27 11.03
CA GLY A 228 -3.69 -12.82 10.91
C GLY A 228 -2.68 -12.43 9.82
N ASP A 229 -3.02 -12.64 8.56
CA ASP A 229 -2.20 -12.22 7.43
C ASP A 229 -1.98 -10.70 7.45
N ILE A 230 -0.73 -10.28 7.66
CA ILE A 230 -0.31 -8.88 7.63
C ILE A 230 0.02 -8.56 6.19
N MET A 231 -0.89 -7.86 5.50
CA MET A 231 -0.65 -7.46 4.11
C MET A 231 0.08 -6.12 4.08
N ALA A 232 1.33 -6.13 3.62
CA ALA A 232 2.07 -4.90 3.36
C ALA A 232 1.56 -4.23 2.08
N VAL A 233 1.12 -2.98 2.20
CA VAL A 233 0.61 -2.17 1.08
C VAL A 233 1.33 -0.84 1.07
N GLN A 234 2.03 -0.59 -0.04
CA GLN A 234 2.68 0.68 -0.33
C GLN A 234 1.69 1.62 -1.02
N VAL A 235 1.54 2.82 -0.46
CA VAL A 235 0.54 3.78 -0.90
C VAL A 235 1.14 5.20 -0.95
N PRO A 236 0.92 5.98 -2.02
CA PRO A 236 1.31 7.39 -2.04
C PRO A 236 0.55 8.22 -1.00
N VAL A 237 1.19 9.27 -0.51
CA VAL A 237 0.56 10.25 0.41
C VAL A 237 -0.72 10.85 -0.18
N GLY A 238 -1.78 10.97 0.65
CA GLY A 238 -3.06 11.54 0.21
C GLY A 238 -3.99 10.56 -0.51
N ALA A 239 -3.65 9.27 -0.56
CA ALA A 239 -4.57 8.24 -1.03
C ALA A 239 -5.73 8.00 -0.05
N THR A 240 -6.85 7.50 -0.59
CA THR A 240 -8.01 7.08 0.21
C THR A 240 -8.13 5.57 0.25
N LEU A 241 -8.37 5.02 1.44
CA LEU A 241 -8.81 3.66 1.63
C LEU A 241 -10.33 3.64 1.64
N ASP A 242 -10.89 3.01 0.63
CA ASP A 242 -12.31 2.78 0.51
C ASP A 242 -12.57 1.27 0.65
N GLY A 243 -13.72 0.91 1.20
CA GLY A 243 -14.01 -0.50 1.40
C GLY A 243 -15.47 -0.80 1.60
N SER A 244 -15.86 -1.99 1.16
CA SER A 244 -17.14 -2.61 1.43
C SER A 244 -16.90 -3.92 2.17
N ILE A 245 -17.52 -4.05 3.34
CA ILE A 245 -17.42 -5.23 4.19
C ILE A 245 -18.82 -5.79 4.37
N SER A 246 -19.01 -7.07 4.06
CA SER A 246 -20.20 -7.78 4.46
C SER A 246 -19.93 -8.63 5.70
N SER A 247 -20.71 -8.40 6.74
CA SER A 247 -20.59 -9.09 8.03
C SER A 247 -21.89 -9.02 8.80
N ILE A 248 -22.16 -10.05 9.62
CA ILE A 248 -23.37 -10.09 10.48
C ILE A 248 -23.29 -9.06 11.62
N TRP A 249 -22.07 -8.74 12.07
CA TRP A 249 -21.81 -7.73 13.10
C TRP A 249 -21.07 -6.53 12.53
N ALA A 250 -21.27 -5.37 13.15
CA ALA A 250 -20.61 -4.13 12.76
C ALA A 250 -19.08 -4.24 12.91
N PRO A 251 -18.30 -4.03 11.83
CA PRO A 251 -16.85 -3.98 11.90
C PRO A 251 -16.37 -2.65 12.51
N THR A 252 -15.18 -2.66 13.09
CA THR A 252 -14.49 -1.47 13.59
C THR A 252 -13.09 -1.41 13.00
N LEU A 253 -12.69 -0.24 12.48
CA LEU A 253 -11.34 -0.02 11.99
C LEU A 253 -10.53 0.68 13.09
N THR A 254 -9.47 0.02 13.56
CA THR A 254 -8.47 0.64 14.44
C THR A 254 -7.30 1.11 13.58
N THR A 255 -7.09 2.43 13.51
CA THR A 255 -5.94 3.06 12.86
C THR A 255 -4.94 3.57 13.90
N PRO A 256 -3.67 3.83 13.53
CA PRO A 256 -2.71 4.49 14.42
C PRO A 256 -3.20 5.83 14.97
N GLY A 257 -4.09 6.52 14.25
CA GLY A 257 -4.68 7.80 14.62
C GLY A 257 -6.00 7.72 15.39
N GLY A 258 -6.50 6.51 15.71
CA GLY A 258 -7.74 6.29 16.46
C GLY A 258 -8.70 5.30 15.79
N GLU A 259 -9.83 5.04 16.46
CA GLU A 259 -10.87 4.15 15.96
C GLU A 259 -11.84 4.90 15.04
N LYS A 260 -12.14 4.29 13.89
CA LYS A 260 -13.16 4.75 12.95
C LYS A 260 -14.23 3.66 12.80
N SER A 261 -15.49 4.08 12.90
CA SER A 261 -16.64 3.21 12.69
C SER A 261 -17.02 3.19 11.22
N PHE A 262 -17.49 2.04 10.75
CA PHE A 262 -18.07 1.91 9.42
C PHE A 262 -19.50 2.45 9.39
N THR A 263 -19.95 2.93 8.23
CA THR A 263 -21.34 3.30 8.00
C THR A 263 -22.10 2.14 7.37
N GLU A 264 -23.25 1.79 7.92
CA GLU A 264 -24.12 0.76 7.35
C GLU A 264 -24.83 1.31 6.11
N SER A 265 -24.65 0.65 4.96
CA SER A 265 -25.26 1.05 3.69
C SER A 265 -26.50 0.18 3.37
N SER A 266 -26.44 -1.11 3.70
CA SER A 266 -27.56 -2.05 3.61
C SER A 266 -27.46 -3.11 4.71
N GLU A 267 -28.47 -3.97 4.85
CA GLU A 267 -28.47 -5.05 5.84
C GLU A 267 -27.20 -5.91 5.71
N ASN A 268 -26.41 -5.98 6.79
CA ASN A 268 -25.11 -6.67 6.85
C ASN A 268 -24.04 -6.17 5.85
N SER A 269 -24.14 -4.94 5.34
CA SER A 269 -23.15 -4.33 4.44
C SER A 269 -22.70 -2.96 4.96
N TYR A 270 -21.40 -2.86 5.19
CA TYR A 270 -20.74 -1.73 5.81
C TYR A 270 -19.74 -1.11 4.84
N VAL A 271 -19.81 0.21 4.66
CA VAL A 271 -18.91 0.97 3.80
C VAL A 271 -18.02 1.87 4.64
N LEU A 272 -16.79 2.08 4.19
CA LEU A 272 -15.86 3.02 4.77
C LEU A 272 -15.14 3.78 3.66
N SER A 273 -14.92 5.06 3.88
CA SER A 273 -13.98 5.88 3.12
C SER A 273 -13.15 6.68 4.12
N THR A 274 -11.83 6.53 4.06
CA THR A 274 -10.91 7.22 4.96
C THR A 274 -9.62 7.58 4.25
N ALA A 275 -9.14 8.80 4.46
CA ALA A 275 -7.81 9.21 4.02
C ALA A 275 -6.72 8.43 4.77
N ILE A 276 -5.65 8.07 4.06
CA ILE A 276 -4.46 7.42 4.61
C ILE A 276 -3.44 8.51 4.92
N ASP A 277 -3.47 9.02 6.14
CA ASP A 277 -2.61 10.14 6.56
C ASP A 277 -1.38 9.68 7.38
N GLN A 278 -1.41 8.45 7.91
CA GLN A 278 -0.37 7.94 8.81
C GLN A 278 0.05 6.51 8.43
N PRO A 279 1.36 6.22 8.48
CA PRO A 279 1.86 4.87 8.22
C PRO A 279 1.61 3.98 9.44
N GLY A 280 1.56 2.67 9.20
CA GLY A 280 1.51 1.66 10.26
C GLY A 280 0.35 0.67 10.09
N LEU A 281 0.03 0.00 11.19
CA LEU A 281 -0.89 -1.13 11.21
C LEU A 281 -2.34 -0.67 11.33
N TRP A 282 -3.13 -0.99 10.31
CA TRP A 282 -4.55 -0.75 10.23
C TRP A 282 -5.27 -2.08 10.41
N ARG A 283 -6.06 -2.23 11.48
CA ARG A 283 -6.75 -3.49 11.77
C ARG A 283 -8.25 -3.33 11.65
N ILE A 284 -8.87 -4.25 10.94
CA ILE A 284 -10.32 -4.36 10.86
C ILE A 284 -10.73 -5.51 11.77
N SER A 285 -11.44 -5.18 12.84
CA SER A 285 -11.92 -6.13 13.83
C SER A 285 -13.44 -6.28 13.74
N VAL A 286 -13.91 -7.51 13.97
CA VAL A 286 -15.33 -7.82 14.13
C VAL A 286 -15.49 -8.51 15.47
N TRP A 287 -16.33 -7.94 16.34
CA TRP A 287 -16.55 -8.44 17.70
C TRP A 287 -15.25 -8.60 18.52
N GLY A 288 -14.32 -7.65 18.37
CA GLY A 288 -13.04 -7.63 19.10
C GLY A 288 -12.00 -8.66 18.63
N ASN A 289 -12.29 -9.41 17.56
CA ASN A 289 -11.31 -10.28 16.91
C ASN A 289 -10.83 -9.63 15.61
N ASP A 290 -9.52 -9.46 15.47
CA ASP A 290 -8.91 -8.88 14.27
C ASP A 290 -9.08 -9.84 13.09
N ARG A 291 -9.75 -9.38 12.03
CA ARG A 291 -10.02 -10.16 10.82
C ARG A 291 -9.06 -9.84 9.69
N LEU A 292 -8.62 -8.59 9.61
CA LEU A 292 -7.66 -8.14 8.62
C LEU A 292 -6.67 -7.17 9.27
N THR A 293 -5.39 -7.33 8.98
CA THR A 293 -4.34 -6.36 9.35
C THR A 293 -3.62 -5.91 8.09
N LEU A 294 -3.67 -4.61 7.81
CA LEU A 294 -2.94 -3.96 6.72
C LEU A 294 -1.75 -3.23 7.31
N ASP A 295 -0.56 -3.47 6.78
CA ASP A 295 0.63 -2.68 7.11
C ASP A 295 0.85 -1.65 6.00
N ILE A 296 0.52 -0.39 6.30
CA ILE A 296 0.53 0.68 5.29
C ILE A 296 1.85 1.44 5.37
N GLU A 297 2.60 1.42 4.27
CA GLU A 297 3.81 2.21 4.06
C GLU A 297 3.47 3.40 3.14
N LEU A 298 3.69 4.62 3.64
CA LEU A 298 3.43 5.86 2.89
C LEU A 298 4.66 6.26 2.08
N LEU A 299 4.50 6.37 0.76
CA LEU A 299 5.51 6.92 -0.14
C LEU A 299 5.29 8.41 -0.32
N ALA A 300 6.29 9.20 0.10
CA ALA A 300 6.34 10.63 -0.18
C ALA A 300 6.68 10.88 -1.65
N ASP A 301 6.02 11.88 -2.22
CA ASP A 301 6.23 12.39 -3.56
C ASP A 301 7.56 13.15 -3.67
N LYS A 302 8.25 13.04 -4.81
CA LYS A 302 9.58 13.65 -5.01
C LYS A 302 9.48 14.85 -5.93
N VAL A 303 10.25 15.89 -5.61
CA VAL A 303 10.36 17.06 -6.49
C VAL A 303 10.95 16.68 -7.86
N PRO A 304 10.51 17.34 -8.94
CA PRO A 304 10.98 17.02 -10.29
C PRO A 304 12.46 17.37 -10.48
N SER A 305 13.18 16.49 -11.18
CA SER A 305 14.61 16.62 -11.43
C SER A 305 14.88 17.14 -12.84
N LEU A 306 15.59 18.27 -12.93
CA LEU A 306 15.88 18.96 -14.20
C LEU A 306 17.39 19.14 -14.37
N SER A 307 17.94 18.74 -15.51
CA SER A 307 19.37 18.90 -15.78
C SER A 307 19.69 19.09 -17.27
N PHE A 308 20.71 19.90 -17.55
CA PHE A 308 21.29 20.01 -18.89
C PHE A 308 22.35 18.92 -19.06
N ILE A 309 22.19 18.07 -20.09
CA ILE A 309 23.14 17.00 -20.43
C ILE A 309 24.44 17.61 -20.95
N SER A 310 24.31 18.70 -21.72
CA SER A 310 25.43 19.46 -22.27
C SER A 310 25.13 20.95 -22.15
N PRO A 311 26.17 21.81 -22.02
CA PRO A 311 25.97 23.25 -22.02
C PRO A 311 25.20 23.71 -23.27
N PRO A 312 24.20 24.60 -23.13
CA PRO A 312 23.51 25.20 -24.27
C PRO A 312 24.52 25.77 -25.26
N SER A 313 24.33 25.46 -26.54
CA SER A 313 25.26 25.86 -27.60
C SER A 313 24.52 26.44 -28.79
N VAL A 314 25.17 27.38 -29.47
CA VAL A 314 24.66 27.99 -30.71
C VAL A 314 25.09 27.11 -31.88
N THR A 315 24.11 26.73 -32.71
CA THR A 315 24.34 25.97 -33.94
C THR A 315 24.77 26.89 -35.10
N ARG A 316 25.27 26.32 -36.21
CA ARG A 316 25.62 27.11 -37.41
C ARG A 316 24.44 27.82 -38.09
N ARG A 317 23.20 27.48 -37.72
CA ARG A 317 21.97 28.12 -38.22
C ARG A 317 21.41 29.12 -37.21
N ASP A 318 22.24 29.58 -36.27
CA ASP A 318 21.88 30.54 -35.23
C ASP A 318 20.73 30.08 -34.33
N HIS A 319 20.44 28.77 -34.27
CA HIS A 319 19.52 28.20 -33.28
C HIS A 319 20.26 27.82 -32.00
N VAL A 320 19.61 28.04 -30.85
CA VAL A 320 20.09 27.57 -29.56
C VAL A 320 19.71 26.10 -29.42
N ARG A 321 20.72 25.23 -29.30
CA ARG A 321 20.56 23.81 -29.01
C ARG A 321 20.58 23.59 -27.50
N LEU A 322 19.52 22.98 -27.00
CA LEU A 322 19.32 22.61 -25.62
C LEU A 322 19.28 21.10 -25.51
N ASP A 323 20.29 20.50 -24.91
CA ASP A 323 20.30 19.06 -24.61
C ASP A 323 19.94 18.91 -23.12
N TYR A 324 18.72 18.47 -22.82
CA TYR A 324 18.20 18.41 -21.45
C TYR A 324 17.49 17.10 -21.12
N VAL A 325 17.39 16.84 -19.82
CA VAL A 325 16.60 15.77 -19.21
C VAL A 325 15.77 16.37 -18.09
N ALA A 326 14.47 16.11 -18.13
CA ALA A 326 13.52 16.39 -17.08
C ALA A 326 12.86 15.08 -16.68
N SER A 327 12.84 14.74 -15.40
CA SER A 327 12.28 13.48 -14.91
C SER A 327 11.57 13.66 -13.58
N ASP A 328 10.44 12.98 -13.46
CA ASP A 328 9.57 12.93 -12.28
C ASP A 328 8.99 11.52 -12.11
N ASP A 329 8.63 11.12 -10.88
CA ASP A 329 8.05 9.80 -10.61
C ASP A 329 6.57 9.70 -10.98
N TYR A 330 5.80 10.79 -10.89
CA TYR A 330 4.38 10.82 -11.22
C TYR A 330 4.01 11.68 -12.44
N GLY A 331 4.97 12.39 -13.01
CA GLY A 331 4.83 13.10 -14.28
C GLY A 331 4.97 14.61 -14.15
N LEU A 332 5.38 15.23 -15.26
CA LEU A 332 5.60 16.67 -15.34
C LEU A 332 4.34 17.37 -15.88
N ALA A 333 3.76 18.28 -15.09
CA ALA A 333 2.61 19.08 -15.48
C ALA A 333 3.00 20.19 -16.46
N SER A 334 4.08 20.92 -16.18
CA SER A 334 4.67 21.93 -17.08
C SER A 334 6.17 21.78 -17.15
N LEU A 335 6.79 22.18 -18.27
CA LEU A 335 8.23 22.28 -18.39
C LEU A 335 8.55 23.50 -19.24
N ASP A 336 9.10 24.52 -18.60
CA ASP A 336 9.34 25.81 -19.20
C ASP A 336 10.84 26.14 -19.17
N LEU A 337 11.31 26.76 -20.25
CA LEU A 337 12.62 27.40 -20.31
C LEU A 337 12.47 28.87 -19.96
N VAL A 338 13.08 29.24 -18.86
CA VAL A 338 13.18 30.60 -18.38
C VAL A 338 14.49 31.19 -18.87
N ILE A 339 14.37 32.25 -19.68
CA ILE A 339 15.52 33.03 -20.13
C ILE A 339 15.46 34.38 -19.42
N THR A 340 16.55 34.72 -18.73
CA THR A 340 16.75 36.00 -18.07
C THR A 340 18.04 36.63 -18.59
N PRO A 341 18.14 37.96 -18.69
CA PRO A 341 19.42 38.60 -19.02
C PRO A 341 20.47 38.32 -17.94
N ALA A 342 21.70 38.00 -18.34
CA ALA A 342 22.81 37.73 -17.40
C ALA A 342 23.49 39.01 -16.87
N ALA A 343 22.84 40.16 -17.00
CA ALA A 343 23.39 41.46 -16.69
C ALA A 343 23.62 41.63 -15.18
N GLU A 344 24.83 42.04 -14.78
CA GLU A 344 25.10 42.58 -13.44
C GLU A 344 24.21 43.81 -13.18
N GLN A 345 23.92 44.08 -11.91
CA GLN A 345 22.96 45.08 -11.44
C GLN A 345 23.11 46.47 -12.08
N ASP A 346 24.34 46.87 -12.44
CA ASP A 346 24.67 48.15 -13.09
C ASP A 346 24.23 48.21 -14.58
N LEU A 347 24.13 47.07 -15.25
CA LEU A 347 23.69 46.96 -16.64
C LEU A 347 22.16 46.87 -16.75
N ILE A 348 21.45 46.49 -15.68
CA ILE A 348 19.98 46.46 -15.65
C ILE A 348 19.42 47.89 -15.76
N GLU A 349 20.07 48.88 -15.13
CA GLU A 349 19.74 50.30 -15.33
C GLU A 349 20.01 50.77 -16.77
N GLN A 350 21.05 50.19 -17.41
CA GLN A 350 21.40 50.49 -18.80
C GLN A 350 20.42 49.86 -19.81
N TYR A 351 19.78 48.73 -19.48
CA TYR A 351 18.93 47.99 -20.40
C TYR A 351 17.42 48.01 -20.07
N GLY A 352 17.01 48.71 -19.00
CA GLY A 352 15.62 48.80 -18.53
C GLY A 352 15.15 47.57 -17.71
N PRO A 353 13.92 47.58 -17.17
CA PRO A 353 13.27 46.39 -16.65
C PRO A 353 13.00 45.46 -17.83
N ILE A 354 13.72 44.35 -17.83
CA ILE A 354 13.66 43.35 -18.88
C ILE A 354 12.76 42.21 -18.36
N GLU A 355 11.61 42.01 -19.00
CA GLU A 355 10.69 40.93 -18.64
C GLU A 355 11.29 39.56 -18.94
N GLN A 356 11.22 38.62 -18.00
CA GLN A 356 11.65 37.24 -18.21
C GLN A 356 10.88 36.58 -19.36
N VAL A 357 11.58 35.85 -20.22
CA VAL A 357 10.96 35.12 -21.34
C VAL A 357 10.80 33.66 -20.96
N VAL A 358 9.59 33.15 -21.12
CA VAL A 358 9.20 31.79 -20.79
C VAL A 358 8.84 31.06 -22.07
N ILE A 359 9.53 29.96 -22.36
CA ILE A 359 9.31 29.14 -23.54
C ILE A 359 8.87 27.75 -23.09
N ASP A 360 7.67 27.34 -23.46
CA ASP A 360 7.17 25.99 -23.19
C ASP A 360 8.03 24.95 -23.93
N LEU A 361 8.66 24.05 -23.18
CA LEU A 361 9.47 22.93 -23.68
C LEU A 361 8.66 21.62 -23.80
N LYS A 362 7.45 21.55 -23.26
CA LYS A 362 6.53 20.42 -23.39
C LYS A 362 5.80 20.43 -24.74
N GLY A 363 5.59 21.62 -25.32
CA GLY A 363 4.96 21.81 -26.62
C GLY A 363 5.82 21.38 -27.82
N ASP A 364 5.28 20.46 -28.62
CA ASP A 364 5.73 19.96 -29.94
C ASP A 364 7.08 19.22 -30.00
N ALA A 365 6.98 17.88 -29.87
CA ALA A 365 8.03 16.94 -30.28
C ALA A 365 8.16 16.81 -31.82
N GLY A 366 7.43 17.60 -32.60
CA GLY A 366 7.60 17.76 -34.05
C GLY A 366 8.17 19.14 -34.37
N GLY A 367 9.36 19.20 -34.96
CA GLY A 367 9.91 20.48 -35.38
C GLY A 367 9.02 21.15 -36.44
N THR A 368 8.42 22.29 -36.12
CA THR A 368 8.29 23.40 -37.07
C THR A 368 8.13 24.70 -36.30
N SER A 369 9.03 25.65 -36.57
CA SER A 369 8.89 27.05 -36.20
C SER A 369 7.54 27.59 -36.68
N SER A 370 6.76 28.19 -35.78
CA SER A 370 5.74 29.15 -36.19
C SER A 370 5.72 30.33 -35.21
N THR A 371 6.20 31.45 -35.74
CA THR A 371 6.09 32.79 -35.19
C THR A 371 4.63 33.21 -35.19
N GLY A 372 4.11 33.59 -34.02
CA GLY A 372 3.01 34.53 -33.79
C GLY A 372 1.71 34.33 -34.58
N SER A 373 0.67 33.78 -33.93
CA SER A 373 -0.70 34.31 -33.98
C SER A 373 -1.64 33.43 -33.15
N THR A 374 -2.26 34.07 -32.15
CA THR A 374 -3.65 33.87 -31.71
C THR A 374 -4.12 32.45 -31.36
N GLY A 375 -4.24 32.20 -30.05
CA GLY A 375 -5.43 31.59 -29.46
C GLY A 375 -5.97 30.33 -30.14
N GLY A 376 -5.16 29.29 -30.21
CA GLY A 376 -5.59 27.95 -30.57
C GLY A 376 -5.22 27.00 -29.45
N SER A 377 -6.07 26.91 -28.43
CA SER A 377 -6.03 25.85 -27.43
C SER A 377 -6.25 24.51 -28.15
N THR A 378 -5.16 23.84 -28.54
CA THR A 378 -5.17 22.40 -28.78
C THR A 378 -5.09 21.70 -27.42
N ALA A 379 -6.07 21.98 -26.56
CA ALA A 379 -6.46 21.11 -25.46
C ALA A 379 -7.08 19.85 -26.07
N ASN A 380 -6.26 18.95 -26.60
CA ASN A 380 -6.67 17.59 -26.92
C ASN A 380 -5.46 16.67 -27.04
N SER A 381 -4.74 16.57 -25.93
CA SER A 381 -4.11 15.32 -25.50
C SER A 381 -4.36 15.22 -24.00
N ALA A 382 -5.51 14.67 -23.60
CA ALA A 382 -5.67 14.03 -22.29
C ALA A 382 -4.85 12.72 -22.24
N GLY A 383 -3.62 12.78 -22.78
CA GLY A 383 -2.66 11.72 -22.86
C GLY A 383 -1.66 11.91 -21.73
N ALA A 384 -1.33 10.80 -21.08
CA ALA A 384 -0.42 10.69 -19.95
C ALA A 384 0.63 11.82 -19.88
N MET A 385 0.67 12.52 -18.74
CA MET A 385 1.77 13.43 -18.43
C MET A 385 3.07 12.61 -18.46
N PRO A 386 4.06 12.96 -19.30
CA PRO A 386 5.28 12.18 -19.41
C PRO A 386 6.08 12.26 -18.10
N THR A 387 6.51 11.11 -17.59
CA THR A 387 7.42 10.98 -16.44
C THR A 387 8.85 11.36 -16.77
N ARG A 388 9.20 11.35 -18.06
CA ARG A 388 10.51 11.78 -18.55
C ARG A 388 10.35 12.51 -19.88
N ILE A 389 10.96 13.69 -19.96
CA ILE A 389 11.10 14.47 -21.20
C ILE A 389 12.59 14.68 -21.42
N ASP A 390 13.09 14.20 -22.55
CA ASP A 390 14.46 14.39 -22.97
C ASP A 390 14.56 14.66 -24.46
N GLY A 391 15.61 15.37 -24.85
CA GLY A 391 15.93 15.56 -26.24
C GLY A 391 16.84 16.76 -26.49
N PRO A 392 17.48 16.80 -27.67
CA PRO A 392 17.94 18.04 -28.23
C PRO A 392 16.73 18.86 -28.70
N ARG A 393 16.52 20.04 -28.12
CA ARG A 393 15.54 21.03 -28.60
C ARG A 393 16.27 22.21 -29.22
N PHE A 394 15.83 22.61 -30.40
CA PHE A 394 16.38 23.74 -31.13
C PHE A 394 15.39 24.90 -31.04
N VAL A 395 15.81 25.99 -30.41
CA VAL A 395 14.99 27.19 -30.26
C VAL A 395 15.57 28.30 -31.13
N ASP A 396 14.73 28.85 -32.01
CA ASP A 396 15.08 30.03 -32.78
C ASP A 396 14.89 31.29 -31.93
N LEU A 397 16.01 31.88 -31.52
CA LEU A 397 16.05 33.11 -30.72
C LEU A 397 16.73 34.26 -31.47
N VAL A 398 16.89 34.13 -32.78
CA VAL A 398 17.65 35.07 -33.61
C VAL A 398 16.90 36.39 -33.78
N ALA A 399 15.57 36.31 -33.93
CA ALA A 399 14.68 37.46 -33.99
C ALA A 399 14.32 37.98 -32.59
N HIS A 400 14.85 37.38 -31.52
CA HIS A 400 14.51 37.75 -30.14
C HIS A 400 15.01 39.16 -29.80
N PRO A 401 14.34 39.91 -28.90
CA PRO A 401 14.83 41.21 -28.42
C PRO A 401 16.23 41.18 -27.82
N TRP A 402 16.64 40.05 -27.25
CA TRP A 402 17.94 39.88 -26.59
C TRP A 402 19.01 39.19 -27.46
N ALA A 403 18.78 39.06 -28.76
CA ALA A 403 19.80 38.58 -29.69
C ALA A 403 21.12 39.38 -29.49
N GLY A 404 22.24 38.65 -29.37
CA GLY A 404 23.57 39.21 -29.15
C GLY A 404 23.89 39.62 -27.71
N LEU A 405 23.00 39.37 -26.73
CA LEU A 405 23.25 39.63 -25.30
C LEU A 405 23.58 38.36 -24.52
N PRO A 406 24.37 38.47 -23.43
CA PRO A 406 24.54 37.38 -22.49
C PRO A 406 23.23 37.17 -21.70
N VAL A 407 22.72 35.94 -21.72
CA VAL A 407 21.52 35.51 -21.02
C VAL A 407 21.81 34.32 -20.13
N ASN A 408 21.09 34.23 -19.02
CA ASN A 408 20.98 33.10 -18.14
C ASN A 408 19.76 32.28 -18.55
N ILE A 409 19.94 30.97 -18.65
CA ILE A 409 18.90 30.02 -18.99
C ILE A 409 18.74 29.06 -17.83
N GLN A 410 17.50 28.87 -17.41
CA GLN A 410 17.09 27.94 -16.36
C GLN A 410 15.85 27.18 -16.83
N MET A 411 15.77 25.89 -16.55
CA MET A 411 14.52 25.15 -16.72
C MET A 411 13.76 25.18 -15.41
N VAL A 412 12.46 25.44 -15.52
CA VAL A 412 11.52 25.44 -14.39
C VAL A 412 10.38 24.50 -14.76
N SER A 413 10.03 23.63 -13.84
CA SER A 413 8.96 22.65 -14.03
C SER A 413 8.08 22.58 -12.80
N ARG A 414 6.84 22.17 -13.00
CA ARG A 414 5.94 21.75 -11.94
C ARG A 414 5.52 20.32 -12.21
N ASP A 415 5.56 19.48 -11.17
CA ASP A 415 4.99 18.14 -11.21
C ASP A 415 3.45 18.20 -11.15
N ASN A 416 2.81 17.03 -11.14
CA ASN A 416 1.36 16.93 -11.04
C ASN A 416 0.81 17.25 -9.63
N ALA A 417 1.67 17.29 -8.61
CA ALA A 417 1.35 17.65 -7.23
C ALA A 417 1.65 19.13 -6.92
N ASP A 418 1.91 19.94 -7.95
CA ASP A 418 2.27 21.36 -7.90
C ASP A 418 3.61 21.67 -7.20
N GLN A 419 4.51 20.69 -7.03
CA GLN A 419 5.85 20.94 -6.49
C GLN A 419 6.76 21.53 -7.58
N PRO A 420 7.51 22.61 -7.28
CA PRO A 420 8.43 23.22 -8.22
C PRO A 420 9.75 22.45 -8.30
N GLY A 421 10.28 22.30 -9.51
CA GLY A 421 11.66 21.88 -9.76
C GLY A 421 12.38 22.89 -10.64
N GLU A 422 13.66 23.09 -10.35
CA GLU A 422 14.51 24.04 -11.04
C GLU A 422 15.84 23.38 -11.43
N SER A 423 16.35 23.73 -12.62
CA SER A 423 17.70 23.32 -13.03
C SER A 423 18.79 24.29 -12.58
N ASP A 424 20.04 23.88 -12.76
CA ASP A 424 21.18 24.81 -12.74
C ASP A 424 20.99 25.93 -13.77
N ILE A 425 21.42 27.14 -13.41
CA ILE A 425 21.47 28.29 -14.32
C ILE A 425 22.69 28.15 -15.23
N ARG A 426 22.49 28.33 -16.54
CA ARG A 426 23.56 28.33 -17.55
C ARG A 426 23.57 29.63 -18.34
N SER A 427 24.74 30.27 -18.44
CA SER A 427 24.90 31.50 -19.21
C SER A 427 25.34 31.20 -20.64
N LEU A 428 24.75 31.87 -21.63
CA LEU A 428 25.24 31.91 -23.01
C LEU A 428 24.99 33.29 -23.64
N ILE A 429 25.68 33.58 -24.73
CA ILE A 429 25.37 34.72 -25.58
C ILE A 429 24.34 34.26 -26.61
N LEU A 430 23.20 34.95 -26.68
CA LEU A 430 22.19 34.62 -27.70
C LEU A 430 22.73 34.91 -29.09
N PRO A 431 22.46 34.03 -30.07
CA PRO A 431 22.82 34.28 -31.45
C PRO A 431 22.13 35.54 -31.96
N GLU A 432 22.82 36.29 -32.81
CA GLU A 432 22.25 37.40 -33.56
C GLU A 432 22.49 37.21 -35.05
N ARG A 433 21.49 37.56 -35.86
CA ARG A 433 21.63 37.54 -37.32
C ARG A 433 22.51 38.70 -37.76
N GLU A 434 23.53 38.39 -38.54
CA GLU A 434 24.30 39.40 -39.26
C GLU A 434 23.54 39.81 -40.54
N PHE A 435 23.43 41.12 -40.76
CA PHE A 435 22.84 41.70 -41.98
C PHE A 435 23.95 42.29 -42.84
N SER A 436 23.94 42.04 -44.15
CA SER A 436 24.96 42.55 -45.07
C SER A 436 24.59 43.94 -45.60
N HIS A 437 23.30 44.23 -45.80
CA HIS A 437 22.86 45.50 -46.38
C HIS A 437 23.02 46.67 -45.38
N PRO A 438 23.62 47.82 -45.78
CA PRO A 438 23.92 48.93 -44.85
C PRO A 438 22.67 49.54 -44.21
N VAL A 439 21.56 49.61 -44.95
CA VAL A 439 20.27 50.06 -44.40
C VAL A 439 19.71 49.06 -43.39
N ALA A 440 19.80 47.76 -43.65
CA ALA A 440 19.33 46.73 -42.73
C ALA A 440 20.15 46.77 -41.42
N GLN A 441 21.48 46.91 -41.52
CA GLN A 441 22.35 47.12 -40.36
C GLN A 441 21.94 48.35 -39.53
N LYS A 442 21.61 49.47 -40.19
CA LYS A 442 21.15 50.68 -39.51
C LYS A 442 19.81 50.47 -38.80
N LEU A 443 18.83 49.83 -39.46
CA LEU A 443 17.53 49.53 -38.88
C LEU A 443 17.64 48.58 -37.68
N ILE A 444 18.52 47.58 -37.75
CA ILE A 444 18.75 46.64 -36.66
C ILE A 444 19.49 47.31 -35.50
N ALA A 445 20.40 48.24 -35.76
CA ALA A 445 21.01 49.07 -34.71
C ALA A 445 19.97 49.93 -33.99
N ILE A 446 19.01 50.51 -34.72
CA ILE A 446 17.89 51.28 -34.17
C ILE A 446 16.97 50.37 -33.35
N ARG A 447 16.58 49.21 -33.89
CA ARG A 447 15.80 48.18 -33.19
C ARG A 447 16.46 47.81 -31.86
N ARG A 448 17.76 47.53 -31.89
CA ARG A 448 18.56 47.19 -30.72
C ARG A 448 18.57 48.35 -29.70
N GLY A 449 18.73 49.59 -30.17
CA GLY A 449 18.67 50.77 -29.31
C GLY A 449 17.30 50.96 -28.66
N LEU A 450 16.21 50.71 -29.40
CA LEU A 450 14.84 50.84 -28.91
C LEU A 450 14.50 49.81 -27.84
N LEU A 451 14.93 48.55 -28.04
CA LEU A 451 14.70 47.46 -27.09
C LEU A 451 15.58 47.57 -25.83
N ARG A 452 16.79 48.13 -25.97
CA ARG A 452 17.75 48.29 -24.86
C ARG A 452 17.53 49.58 -24.08
N TYR A 453 17.20 50.67 -24.77
CA TYR A 453 17.08 52.01 -24.18
C TYR A 453 15.71 52.58 -24.52
N PRO A 454 14.61 52.05 -23.94
CA PRO A 454 13.27 52.57 -24.19
C PRO A 454 13.16 54.06 -23.84
N ASP A 455 13.94 54.54 -22.87
CA ASP A 455 13.96 55.95 -22.46
C ASP A 455 14.61 56.88 -23.52
N ARG A 456 15.36 56.29 -24.48
CA ARG A 456 15.98 57.00 -25.61
C ARG A 456 15.21 56.79 -26.92
N ALA A 457 13.91 56.47 -26.84
CA ALA A 457 13.06 56.30 -28.02
C ALA A 457 13.08 57.51 -28.97
N LEU A 458 13.17 58.74 -28.42
CA LEU A 458 13.29 59.96 -29.22
C LEU A 458 14.57 59.98 -30.09
N GLU A 459 15.69 59.53 -29.55
CA GLU A 459 16.94 59.43 -30.32
C GLU A 459 16.82 58.38 -31.43
N MET A 460 16.16 57.25 -31.14
CA MET A 460 15.95 56.17 -32.11
C MET A 460 14.99 56.60 -33.23
N HIS A 461 13.94 57.33 -32.89
CA HIS A 461 13.02 57.98 -33.83
C HIS A 461 13.76 58.94 -34.76
N GLN A 462 14.59 59.84 -34.22
CA GLN A 462 15.40 60.76 -35.01
C GLN A 462 16.40 60.03 -35.92
N ALA A 463 16.95 58.89 -35.46
CA ALA A 463 17.85 58.07 -36.26
C ALA A 463 17.15 57.31 -37.42
N MET A 464 15.83 57.11 -37.37
CA MET A 464 15.04 56.51 -38.45
C MET A 464 14.77 57.48 -39.61
N LEU A 465 14.61 58.78 -39.32
CA LEU A 465 14.23 59.79 -40.31
C LEU A 465 15.16 59.85 -41.54
N PRO A 466 16.51 59.81 -41.42
CA PRO A 466 17.40 59.82 -42.58
C PRO A 466 17.19 58.62 -43.51
N VAL A 467 16.82 57.46 -42.96
CA VAL A 467 16.53 56.26 -43.76
C VAL A 467 15.19 56.43 -44.49
N LEU A 468 14.18 56.98 -43.80
CA LEU A 468 12.86 57.22 -44.37
C LEU A 468 12.88 58.25 -45.52
N PHE A 469 13.66 59.32 -45.38
CA PHE A 469 13.78 60.38 -46.39
C PHE A 469 14.74 60.03 -47.54
N ALA A 470 15.38 58.86 -47.52
CA ALA A 470 16.29 58.41 -48.57
C ALA A 470 15.76 57.11 -49.24
N PRO A 471 14.64 57.15 -49.98
CA PRO A 471 14.03 55.95 -50.56
C PRO A 471 14.92 55.20 -51.56
N GLN A 472 15.91 55.89 -52.14
CA GLN A 472 16.93 55.26 -53.00
C GLN A 472 17.81 54.26 -52.24
N ALA A 473 17.98 54.41 -50.92
CA ALA A 473 18.82 53.53 -50.11
C ALA A 473 18.26 52.10 -49.98
N PHE A 474 16.97 51.90 -50.28
CA PHE A 474 16.32 50.59 -50.32
C PHE A 474 15.64 50.36 -51.68
N ASN A 475 16.27 50.80 -52.77
CA ASN A 475 15.82 50.59 -54.16
C ASN A 475 14.42 51.13 -54.49
N GLY A 476 13.88 52.06 -53.69
CA GLY A 476 12.54 52.60 -53.90
C GLY A 476 11.40 51.62 -53.63
N HIS A 477 11.63 50.55 -52.88
CA HIS A 477 10.58 49.59 -52.52
C HIS A 477 9.45 50.26 -51.72
N LEU A 478 8.28 50.40 -52.35
CA LEU A 478 7.11 51.09 -51.75
C LEU A 478 6.64 50.40 -50.47
N GLY A 479 6.67 49.06 -50.42
CA GLY A 479 6.29 48.30 -49.22
C GLY A 479 7.18 48.62 -48.02
N VAL A 480 8.51 48.62 -48.22
CA VAL A 480 9.49 49.01 -47.20
C VAL A 480 9.26 50.44 -46.71
N PHE A 481 9.03 51.38 -47.64
CA PHE A 481 8.75 52.78 -47.30
C PHE A 481 7.48 52.93 -46.46
N LEU A 482 6.38 52.28 -46.85
CA LEU A 482 5.11 52.36 -46.13
C LEU A 482 5.23 51.75 -44.73
N THR A 483 5.83 50.57 -44.60
CA THR A 483 6.01 49.92 -43.29
C THR A 483 6.94 50.73 -42.40
N LEU A 484 8.02 51.32 -42.93
CA LEU A 484 8.90 52.21 -42.18
C LEU A 484 8.18 53.50 -41.75
N SER A 485 7.31 54.05 -42.60
CA SER A 485 6.47 55.21 -42.25
C SER A 485 5.50 54.89 -41.11
N VAL A 486 4.91 53.69 -41.12
CA VAL A 486 4.03 53.22 -40.04
C VAL A 486 4.81 53.03 -38.74
N ALA A 487 5.99 52.41 -38.82
CA ALA A 487 6.86 52.21 -37.66
C ALA A 487 7.30 53.55 -37.05
N GLU A 488 7.68 54.52 -37.89
CA GLU A 488 8.05 55.87 -37.47
C GLU A 488 6.88 56.62 -36.81
N ASN A 489 5.69 56.61 -37.42
CA ASN A 489 4.51 57.28 -36.86
C ASN A 489 4.05 56.65 -35.55
N ARG A 490 4.13 55.31 -35.43
CA ARG A 490 3.83 54.61 -34.18
C ARG A 490 4.81 55.00 -33.09
N LEU A 491 6.11 55.02 -33.39
CA LEU A 491 7.14 55.40 -32.43
C LEU A 491 7.02 56.87 -32.00
N SER A 492 6.72 57.78 -32.94
CA SER A 492 6.62 59.22 -32.65
C SER A 492 5.40 59.56 -31.80
N ALA A 493 4.28 58.85 -31.99
CA ALA A 493 3.08 59.01 -31.18
C ALA A 493 3.25 58.48 -29.75
N ASN A 494 4.05 57.41 -29.58
CA ASN A 494 4.13 56.63 -28.34
C ASN A 494 5.57 56.51 -27.81
N LEU A 495 6.27 57.64 -27.66
CA LEU A 495 7.68 57.68 -27.25
C LEU A 495 8.00 57.10 -25.86
N HIS A 496 6.99 56.91 -25.00
CA HIS A 496 7.19 56.41 -23.63
C HIS A 496 6.54 55.04 -23.41
N ASP A 497 5.93 54.47 -24.44
CA ASP A 497 5.18 53.22 -24.32
C ASP A 497 6.02 52.02 -24.76
N ARG A 498 6.35 51.16 -23.79
CA ARG A 498 7.23 50.00 -23.99
C ARG A 498 6.63 48.96 -24.91
N ASP A 499 5.32 48.73 -24.83
CA ASP A 499 4.66 47.72 -25.66
C ASP A 499 4.74 48.14 -27.13
N THR A 500 4.46 49.42 -27.40
CA THR A 500 4.64 49.98 -28.75
C THR A 500 6.10 49.89 -29.21
N HIS A 501 7.09 50.06 -28.33
CA HIS A 501 8.50 49.90 -28.69
C HIS A 501 8.84 48.49 -29.17
N GLN A 502 8.27 47.45 -28.54
CA GLN A 502 8.44 46.06 -28.96
C GLN A 502 7.78 45.80 -30.33
N ASP A 503 6.57 46.33 -30.54
CA ASP A 503 5.88 46.27 -31.84
C ASP A 503 6.71 46.90 -32.96
N VAL A 504 7.21 48.12 -32.73
CA VAL A 504 8.06 48.85 -33.70
C VAL A 504 9.35 48.08 -33.95
N ALA A 505 9.97 47.51 -32.93
CA ALA A 505 11.14 46.65 -33.08
C ALA A 505 10.86 45.41 -33.95
N GLY A 506 9.66 44.82 -33.83
CA GLY A 506 9.19 43.74 -34.71
C GLY A 506 9.00 44.18 -36.16
N LEU A 507 8.48 45.39 -36.40
CA LEU A 507 8.36 45.97 -37.75
C LEU A 507 9.75 46.24 -38.36
N LEU A 508 10.68 46.83 -37.59
CA LEU A 508 12.04 47.09 -38.04
C LEU A 508 12.78 45.81 -38.43
N TRP A 509 12.55 44.72 -37.70
CA TRP A 509 13.08 43.40 -38.07
C TRP A 509 12.55 42.92 -39.41
N HIS A 510 11.22 42.93 -39.61
CA HIS A 510 10.61 42.52 -40.87
C HIS A 510 11.09 43.38 -42.04
N ILE A 511 11.23 44.70 -41.85
CA ILE A 511 11.75 45.60 -42.89
C ILE A 511 13.20 45.25 -43.23
N ALA A 512 14.05 45.03 -42.22
CA ALA A 512 15.44 44.65 -42.44
C ALA A 512 15.55 43.32 -43.19
N GLU A 513 14.71 42.35 -42.85
CA GLU A 513 14.66 41.06 -43.55
C GLU A 513 14.20 41.20 -45.01
N GLU A 514 13.21 42.05 -45.27
CA GLU A 514 12.71 42.30 -46.63
C GLU A 514 13.75 43.03 -47.50
N ILE A 515 14.49 44.00 -46.94
CA ILE A 515 15.59 44.68 -47.63
C ILE A 515 16.70 43.69 -47.98
N GLU A 516 17.06 42.82 -47.03
CA GLU A 516 18.07 41.79 -47.24
C GLU A 516 17.62 40.84 -48.36
N ARG A 517 16.40 40.30 -48.29
CA ARG A 517 15.82 39.41 -49.32
C ARG A 517 15.72 40.10 -50.69
N GLY A 518 15.35 41.38 -50.73
CA GLY A 518 15.29 42.17 -51.95
C GLY A 518 16.65 42.35 -52.65
N SER A 519 17.73 42.48 -51.88
CA SER A 519 19.09 42.50 -52.44
C SER A 519 19.54 41.15 -53.02
N TYR A 520 19.14 40.04 -52.38
CA TYR A 520 19.40 38.69 -52.90
C TYR A 520 18.66 38.41 -54.21
N GLY A 521 17.39 38.84 -54.34
CA GLY A 521 16.64 38.64 -55.58
C GLY A 521 17.26 39.33 -56.80
N ILE A 522 17.93 40.47 -56.61
CA ILE A 522 18.67 41.16 -57.67
C ILE A 522 19.98 40.42 -57.96
N ALA A 523 20.72 39.98 -56.94
CA ALA A 523 21.97 39.23 -57.11
C ALA A 523 21.73 37.88 -57.82
N GLU A 524 20.70 37.13 -57.42
CA GLU A 524 20.31 35.85 -58.05
C GLU A 524 19.92 36.05 -59.52
N ARG A 525 19.15 37.11 -59.81
CA ARG A 525 18.77 37.46 -61.18
C ARG A 525 19.98 37.87 -62.04
N ASN A 526 20.90 38.65 -61.48
CA ASN A 526 22.12 39.06 -62.18
C ASN A 526 23.02 37.84 -62.47
N LEU A 527 23.12 36.90 -61.54
CA LEU A 527 23.88 35.66 -61.71
C LEU A 527 23.23 34.76 -62.78
N MET A 528 21.90 34.59 -62.76
CA MET A 528 21.18 33.87 -63.83
C MET A 528 21.36 34.53 -65.19
N GLU A 529 21.27 35.86 -65.27
CA GLU A 529 21.44 36.59 -66.53
C GLU A 529 22.90 36.50 -67.03
N ALA A 530 23.89 36.54 -66.13
CA ALA A 530 25.29 36.32 -66.48
C ALA A 530 25.56 34.88 -66.93
N GLU A 531 24.93 33.88 -66.30
CA GLU A 531 24.99 32.47 -66.70
C GLU A 531 24.36 32.27 -68.09
N GLU A 532 23.17 32.84 -68.33
CA GLU A 532 22.47 32.74 -69.61
C GLU A 532 23.29 33.39 -70.74
N ARG A 533 23.85 34.59 -70.52
CA ARG A 533 24.74 35.25 -71.48
C ARG A 533 26.00 34.44 -71.78
N LEU A 534 26.59 33.81 -70.77
CA LEU A 534 27.77 32.96 -70.94
C LEU A 534 27.42 31.69 -71.76
N LEU A 535 26.29 31.05 -71.46
CA LEU A 535 25.81 29.87 -72.19
C LEU A 535 25.46 30.20 -73.65
N GLU A 536 24.82 31.34 -73.91
CA GLU A 536 24.50 31.81 -75.25
C GLU A 536 25.77 32.14 -76.06
N ALA A 537 26.77 32.78 -75.43
CA ALA A 537 28.06 33.05 -76.05
C ALA A 537 28.85 31.76 -76.37
N LEU A 538 28.77 30.73 -75.52
CA LEU A 538 29.39 29.42 -75.77
C LEU A 538 28.68 28.62 -76.87
N ALA A 539 27.39 28.85 -77.09
CA ALA A 539 26.60 28.18 -78.13
C ALA A 539 26.81 28.79 -79.53
N ASN A 540 27.24 30.05 -79.62
CA ASN A 540 27.44 30.78 -80.87
C ASN A 540 28.88 30.62 -81.39
N PRO A 541 29.11 30.06 -82.61
CA PRO A 541 30.44 29.80 -83.14
C PRO A 541 31.22 31.06 -83.61
N ASP A 542 30.56 32.22 -83.65
CA ASP A 542 31.13 33.48 -84.18
C ASP A 542 31.66 34.44 -83.08
N VAL A 543 31.61 34.04 -81.79
CA VAL A 543 32.03 34.87 -80.66
C VAL A 543 33.53 34.75 -80.40
N THR A 544 34.21 35.86 -80.09
CA THR A 544 35.66 35.86 -79.89
C THR A 544 36.08 35.35 -78.51
N GLU A 545 37.23 34.69 -78.40
CA GLU A 545 37.76 34.16 -77.13
C GLU A 545 37.93 35.24 -76.04
N ARG A 546 38.15 36.50 -76.46
CA ARG A 546 38.24 37.65 -75.55
C ARG A 546 36.90 38.04 -74.92
N GLU A 547 35.80 37.89 -75.65
CA GLU A 547 34.44 38.17 -75.15
C GLU A 547 33.97 37.08 -74.18
N ILE A 548 34.27 35.82 -74.47
CA ILE A 548 34.01 34.70 -73.55
C ILE A 548 34.79 34.90 -72.23
N ALA A 549 36.06 35.32 -72.30
CA ALA A 549 36.85 35.62 -71.11
C ALA A 549 36.26 36.76 -70.27
N GLN A 550 35.67 37.78 -70.90
CA GLN A 550 34.99 38.87 -70.20
C GLN A 550 33.69 38.39 -69.53
N LEU A 551 32.89 37.56 -70.21
CA LEU A 551 31.65 37.00 -69.66
C LEU A 551 31.92 36.03 -68.50
N ILE A 552 33.02 35.27 -68.53
CA ILE A 552 33.46 34.43 -67.42
C ILE A 552 33.83 35.30 -66.20
N ASP A 553 34.49 36.44 -66.42
CA ASP A 553 34.87 37.34 -65.34
C ASP A 553 33.64 38.07 -64.75
N GLU A 554 32.67 38.44 -65.59
CA GLU A 554 31.36 38.97 -65.15
C GLU A 554 30.55 37.94 -64.34
N TYR A 555 30.49 36.68 -64.78
CA TYR A 555 29.85 35.59 -64.03
C TYR A 555 30.53 35.30 -62.69
N ARG A 556 31.85 35.51 -62.60
CA ARG A 556 32.61 35.31 -61.36
C ARG A 556 32.47 36.46 -60.37
N GLN A 557 32.13 37.65 -60.86
CA GLN A 557 31.95 38.87 -60.05
C GLN A 557 30.50 39.07 -59.57
N ALA A 558 29.52 38.61 -60.35
CA ALA A 558 28.11 38.53 -59.96
C ALA A 558 27.88 37.49 -58.86
#